data_AF-N1WRT1-F1
#
_entry.id   AF-N1WRT1-F1
#
_cell.length_a   1.000
_cell.length_b   1.000
_cell.length_c   1.000
_cell.angle_alpha   90.00
_cell.angle_beta   90.00
_cell.angle_gamma   90.00
#
_symmetry.space_group_name_H-M   'P 1'
#
loop_
_entity.id
_entity.type
_entity.pdbx_description
1 polymer ?
#
loop_
_entity_poly.entity_id
_entity_poly.type
_entity_poly.pdbx_seq_one_letter_code
_entity_poly.pdbx_strand_id
1 'polypeptide(L)'
;MTEISEHEAMDEILKYLIKNKSDRPIHSETIWKEVYPDQNEEVVYVLLRKIMNTADDIVITHIRSNEPHNFEVFFESNAITKRFLEQQGGFTKQFENEQKEITEQNRLERLQNEKLESEVDIIRFQKGLGRKLTIWAVVLTAVSILVSFLTTLVQNQPYHDYDSKIDSLTQTVVKTSQKVDVLTDSLNTLKTDLRLLKEKYKTDTIATE
;
A
#
# COMPACT_ATOMS: atom_id res chain seq x y z
N MET A 1 -13.60 37.76 -4.80
CA MET A 1 -13.81 36.72 -5.82
C MET A 1 -14.01 35.42 -5.06
N THR A 2 -15.21 34.85 -5.08
CA THR A 2 -15.50 33.60 -4.38
C THR A 2 -14.94 32.47 -5.23
N GLU A 3 -13.95 31.75 -4.70
CA GLU A 3 -13.36 30.60 -5.37
C GLU A 3 -14.33 29.42 -5.21
N ILE A 4 -15.20 29.22 -6.21
CA ILE A 4 -16.15 28.11 -6.27
C ILE A 4 -15.45 26.95 -6.98
N SER A 5 -15.58 25.74 -6.45
CA SER A 5 -14.98 24.56 -7.09
C SER A 5 -15.62 24.28 -8.45
N GLU A 6 -14.88 23.67 -9.37
CA GLU A 6 -15.37 23.35 -10.71
C GLU A 6 -16.71 22.57 -10.69
N HIS A 7 -16.77 21.52 -9.86
CA HIS A 7 -17.92 20.64 -9.74
C HIS A 7 -19.15 21.36 -9.16
N GLU A 8 -18.92 22.20 -8.15
CA GLU A 8 -19.98 23.03 -7.57
C GLU A 8 -20.49 24.06 -8.59
N ALA A 9 -19.59 24.63 -9.41
CA ALA A 9 -19.99 25.55 -10.46
C ALA A 9 -20.82 24.88 -11.56
N MET A 10 -20.48 23.64 -11.91
CA MET A 10 -21.29 22.85 -12.84
C MET A 10 -22.67 22.54 -12.26
N ASP A 11 -22.75 22.21 -10.97
CA ASP A 11 -24.02 21.98 -10.27
C ASP A 11 -24.90 23.24 -10.22
N GLU A 12 -24.32 24.44 -10.02
CA GLU A 12 -25.04 25.70 -10.08
C GLU A 12 -25.59 26.01 -11.48
N ILE A 13 -24.83 25.72 -12.54
CA ILE A 13 -25.33 25.81 -13.91
C ILE A 13 -26.53 24.89 -14.11
N LEU A 14 -26.47 23.64 -13.63
CA LEU A 14 -27.60 22.71 -13.73
C LEU A 14 -28.82 23.20 -12.95
N LYS A 15 -28.62 23.74 -11.73
CA LYS A 15 -29.70 24.36 -10.93
C LYS A 15 -30.35 25.52 -11.68
N TYR A 16 -29.54 26.36 -12.33
CA TYR A 16 -30.04 27.45 -13.15
C TYR A 16 -30.88 26.95 -14.34
N LEU A 17 -30.43 25.91 -15.05
CA LEU A 17 -31.18 25.31 -16.16
C LEU A 17 -32.51 24.67 -15.70
N ILE A 18 -32.56 24.10 -14.50
CA ILE A 18 -33.78 23.54 -13.92
C ILE A 18 -34.75 24.67 -13.53
N LYS A 19 -34.24 25.71 -12.85
CA LYS A 19 -35.05 26.84 -12.37
C LYS A 19 -35.65 27.66 -13.50
N ASN A 20 -34.91 27.81 -14.60
CA ASN A 20 -35.32 28.60 -15.76
C ASN A 20 -35.80 27.74 -16.93
N LYS A 21 -36.28 26.52 -16.64
CA LYS A 21 -36.82 25.64 -17.68
C LYS A 21 -37.95 26.34 -18.44
N SER A 22 -37.79 26.41 -19.76
CA SER A 22 -38.74 27.04 -20.67
C SER A 22 -38.88 26.20 -21.96
N ASP A 23 -39.89 26.52 -22.78
CA ASP A 23 -40.05 25.89 -24.10
C ASP A 23 -38.90 26.20 -25.09
N ARG A 24 -38.03 27.15 -24.73
CA ARG A 24 -36.85 27.52 -25.52
C ARG A 24 -35.58 27.15 -24.75
N PRO A 25 -34.60 26.53 -25.43
CA PRO A 25 -33.32 26.23 -24.82
C PRO A 25 -32.54 27.54 -24.59
N ILE A 26 -31.74 27.57 -23.53
CA ILE A 26 -31.03 28.76 -23.05
C ILE A 26 -29.68 28.85 -23.73
N HIS A 27 -29.32 30.01 -24.27
CA HIS A 27 -28.06 30.23 -24.95
C HIS A 27 -26.87 30.23 -23.97
N SER A 28 -25.72 29.68 -24.39
CA SER A 28 -24.46 29.64 -23.61
C SER A 28 -24.06 30.99 -23.03
N GLU A 29 -24.14 32.05 -23.83
CA GLU A 29 -23.83 33.42 -23.42
C GLU A 29 -24.78 33.93 -22.33
N THR A 30 -26.06 33.54 -22.38
CA THR A 30 -27.05 33.89 -21.34
C THR A 30 -26.68 33.22 -20.02
N ILE A 31 -26.30 31.94 -20.05
CA ILE A 31 -25.87 31.21 -18.86
C ILE A 31 -24.65 31.88 -18.23
N TRP A 32 -23.65 32.25 -19.04
CA TRP A 32 -22.49 32.99 -18.55
C TRP A 32 -22.88 34.31 -17.88
N LYS A 33 -23.65 35.16 -18.56
CA LYS A 33 -24.05 36.48 -18.05
C LYS A 33 -24.93 36.41 -16.79
N GLU A 34 -25.75 35.37 -16.63
CA GLU A 34 -26.68 35.27 -15.51
C GLU A 34 -26.13 34.47 -14.32
N VAL A 35 -25.32 33.44 -14.56
CA VAL A 35 -24.79 32.58 -13.49
C VAL A 35 -23.40 33.05 -13.02
N TYR A 36 -22.53 33.47 -13.95
CA TYR A 36 -21.14 33.82 -13.67
C TYR A 36 -20.66 35.06 -14.45
N PRO A 37 -21.33 36.23 -14.30
CA PRO A 37 -20.98 37.45 -15.05
C PRO A 37 -19.56 37.96 -14.82
N ASP A 38 -19.03 37.71 -13.63
CA ASP A 38 -17.69 38.19 -13.22
C ASP A 38 -16.56 37.24 -13.66
N GLN A 39 -16.89 36.08 -14.25
CA GLN A 39 -15.91 35.10 -14.70
C GLN A 39 -15.55 35.31 -16.18
N ASN A 40 -14.37 34.84 -16.57
CA ASN A 40 -14.00 34.79 -17.98
C ASN A 40 -14.96 33.85 -18.74
N GLU A 41 -15.54 34.36 -19.83
CA GLU A 41 -16.44 33.63 -20.72
C GLU A 41 -15.88 32.26 -21.13
N GLU A 42 -14.59 32.19 -21.49
CA GLU A 42 -13.94 30.94 -21.90
C GLU A 42 -13.96 29.89 -20.78
N VAL A 43 -13.79 30.30 -19.53
CA VAL A 43 -13.82 29.38 -18.37
C VAL A 43 -15.21 28.78 -18.22
N VAL A 44 -16.26 29.59 -18.33
CA VAL A 44 -17.64 29.11 -18.25
C VAL A 44 -17.98 28.22 -19.45
N TYR A 45 -17.47 28.53 -20.64
CA TYR A 45 -17.65 27.68 -21.82
C TYR A 45 -16.95 26.33 -21.69
N VAL A 46 -15.80 26.26 -21.01
CA VAL A 46 -15.20 24.98 -20.65
C VAL A 46 -16.10 24.17 -19.73
N LEU A 47 -16.71 24.80 -18.71
CA LEU A 47 -17.68 24.12 -17.82
C LEU A 47 -18.88 23.60 -18.62
N LEU A 48 -19.46 24.43 -19.49
CA LEU A 48 -20.59 24.05 -20.34
C LEU A 48 -20.25 22.89 -21.28
N ARG A 49 -19.03 22.85 -21.84
CA ARG A 49 -18.56 21.70 -22.63
C ARG A 49 -18.43 20.44 -21.78
N LYS A 50 -17.93 20.54 -20.54
CA LYS A 50 -17.84 19.39 -19.63
C LYS A 50 -19.23 18.84 -19.32
N ILE A 51 -20.19 19.70 -19.01
CA ILE A 51 -21.59 19.33 -18.80
C ILE A 51 -22.17 18.64 -20.04
N MET A 52 -22.00 19.25 -21.22
CA MET A 52 -22.47 18.71 -22.51
C MET A 52 -21.88 17.33 -22.83
N ASN A 53 -20.61 17.10 -22.51
CA ASN A 53 -19.91 15.86 -22.83
C ASN A 53 -20.03 14.78 -21.74
N THR A 54 -20.92 14.98 -20.76
CA THR A 54 -21.18 13.98 -19.72
C THR A 54 -21.92 12.78 -20.33
N ALA A 55 -21.46 11.56 -20.04
CA ALA A 55 -21.92 10.34 -20.72
C ALA A 55 -23.43 10.02 -20.56
N ASP A 56 -24.09 10.59 -19.55
CA ASP A 56 -25.49 10.30 -19.21
C ASP A 56 -26.51 11.24 -19.87
N ASP A 57 -26.09 12.06 -20.84
CA ASP A 57 -26.94 13.05 -21.53
C ASP A 57 -27.78 13.88 -20.53
N ILE A 58 -27.12 14.31 -19.45
CA ILE A 58 -27.77 14.97 -18.31
C ILE A 58 -28.44 16.29 -18.69
N VAL A 59 -28.13 16.85 -19.86
CA VAL A 59 -28.74 18.04 -20.46
C VAL A 59 -29.01 17.78 -21.93
N ILE A 60 -30.05 18.42 -22.47
CA ILE A 60 -30.27 18.48 -23.92
C ILE A 60 -29.48 19.65 -24.46
N THR A 61 -28.71 19.44 -25.53
CA THR A 61 -27.95 20.51 -26.18
C THR A 61 -28.30 20.64 -27.66
N HIS A 62 -28.39 21.89 -28.12
CA HIS A 62 -28.52 22.23 -29.53
C HIS A 62 -27.30 23.04 -29.95
N ILE A 63 -26.47 22.43 -30.78
CA ILE A 63 -25.18 23.00 -31.17
C ILE A 63 -25.33 23.70 -32.52
N ARG A 64 -25.07 25.01 -32.56
CA ARG A 64 -24.84 25.74 -33.81
C ARG A 64 -23.36 25.83 -34.13
N SER A 65 -22.54 26.09 -33.12
CA SER A 65 -21.09 26.07 -33.24
C SER A 65 -20.45 25.66 -31.90
N ASN A 66 -19.47 24.78 -31.97
CA ASN A 66 -18.70 24.29 -30.81
C ASN A 66 -17.21 24.70 -30.92
N GLU A 67 -16.91 25.70 -31.73
CA GLU A 67 -15.53 26.20 -31.88
C GLU A 67 -15.12 27.04 -30.65
N PRO A 68 -13.83 27.04 -30.26
CA PRO A 68 -13.36 27.78 -29.08
C PRO A 68 -13.70 29.28 -29.11
N HIS A 69 -13.67 29.90 -30.28
CA HIS A 69 -13.93 31.33 -30.46
C HIS A 69 -15.35 31.66 -30.96
N ASN A 70 -16.20 30.63 -31.10
CA ASN A 70 -17.58 30.77 -31.56
C ASN A 70 -18.42 29.68 -30.89
N PHE A 71 -18.56 29.74 -29.57
CA PHE A 71 -19.30 28.74 -28.80
C PHE A 71 -20.79 29.10 -28.73
N GLU A 72 -21.53 28.72 -29.77
CA GLU A 72 -22.97 28.96 -29.92
C GLU A 72 -23.72 27.64 -29.66
N VAL A 73 -23.99 27.38 -28.38
CA VAL A 73 -24.69 26.17 -27.91
C VAL A 73 -25.87 26.57 -27.03
N PHE A 74 -27.00 25.90 -27.22
CA PHE A 74 -28.19 26.09 -26.39
C PHE A 74 -28.39 24.87 -25.50
N PHE A 75 -28.74 25.12 -24.24
CA PHE A 75 -28.89 24.10 -23.20
C PHE A 75 -30.33 24.05 -22.68
N GLU A 76 -30.83 22.85 -22.45
CA GLU A 76 -32.13 22.60 -21.84
C GLU A 76 -32.01 21.52 -20.76
N SER A 77 -32.73 21.72 -19.64
CA SER A 77 -32.85 20.71 -18.60
C SER A 77 -33.91 19.66 -18.95
N ASN A 78 -33.52 18.39 -18.83
CA ASN A 78 -34.39 17.25 -19.02
C ASN A 78 -34.75 16.59 -17.67
N ALA A 79 -35.44 15.45 -17.71
CA ALA A 79 -35.80 14.72 -16.49
C ALA A 79 -34.57 14.14 -15.75
N ILE A 80 -33.50 13.84 -16.50
CA ILE A 80 -32.24 13.33 -15.96
C ILE A 80 -31.49 14.43 -15.21
N THR A 81 -31.48 15.67 -15.70
CA THR A 81 -30.81 16.81 -15.04
C THR A 81 -31.21 16.93 -13.57
N LYS A 82 -32.53 16.94 -13.31
CA LYS A 82 -33.06 17.06 -11.96
C LYS A 82 -32.73 15.84 -11.11
N ARG A 83 -32.81 14.64 -11.70
CA ARG A 83 -32.48 13.39 -11.02
C ARG A 83 -31.00 13.33 -10.62
N PHE A 84 -30.11 13.70 -11.53
CA PHE A 84 -28.67 13.78 -11.32
C PHE A 84 -28.33 14.72 -10.16
N LEU A 85 -28.89 15.93 -10.18
CA LEU A 85 -28.63 16.92 -9.14
C LEU A 85 -29.23 16.52 -7.78
N GLU A 86 -30.52 16.17 -7.73
CA GLU A 86 -31.25 15.98 -6.47
C GLU A 86 -31.10 14.58 -5.86
N GLN A 87 -31.02 13.53 -6.68
CA GLN A 87 -30.95 12.15 -6.20
C GLN A 87 -29.52 11.60 -6.16
N GLN A 88 -28.67 12.02 -7.09
CA GLN A 88 -27.28 11.53 -7.18
C GLN A 88 -26.28 12.51 -6.56
N GLY A 89 -26.72 13.72 -6.21
CA GLY A 89 -25.90 14.74 -5.56
C GLY A 89 -25.03 15.55 -6.52
N GLY A 90 -25.29 15.47 -7.83
CA GLY A 90 -24.60 16.23 -8.84
C GLY A 90 -23.12 15.88 -9.03
N PHE A 91 -22.41 16.76 -9.72
CA PHE A 91 -20.98 16.65 -9.97
C PHE A 91 -20.16 16.71 -8.68
N THR A 92 -20.60 17.48 -7.69
CA THR A 92 -19.92 17.58 -6.40
C THR A 92 -19.85 16.22 -5.72
N LYS A 93 -20.97 15.49 -5.66
CA LYS A 93 -21.01 14.16 -5.03
C LYS A 93 -20.25 13.13 -5.84
N GLN A 94 -20.33 13.20 -7.17
CA GLN A 94 -19.56 12.31 -8.03
C GLN A 94 -18.06 12.46 -7.78
N PHE A 95 -17.55 13.70 -7.73
CA PHE A 95 -16.14 13.97 -7.45
C PHE A 95 -15.71 13.49 -6.06
N GLU A 96 -16.53 13.70 -5.01
CA GLU A 96 -16.25 13.18 -3.68
C GLU A 96 -16.12 11.65 -3.67
N ASN A 97 -17.00 10.96 -4.40
CA ASN A 97 -16.99 9.51 -4.48
C ASN A 97 -15.74 9.00 -5.22
N GLU A 98 -15.38 9.64 -6.34
CA GLU A 98 -14.16 9.32 -7.09
C GLU A 98 -12.90 9.50 -6.23
N GLN A 99 -12.80 10.61 -5.50
CA GLN A 99 -11.65 10.85 -4.62
C GLN A 99 -11.57 9.86 -3.47
N LYS A 100 -12.72 9.47 -2.93
CA LYS A 100 -12.79 8.43 -1.90
C LYS A 100 -12.35 7.08 -2.47
N GLU A 101 -12.78 6.72 -3.67
CA GLU A 101 -12.39 5.48 -4.33
C GLU A 101 -10.88 5.43 -4.60
N ILE A 102 -10.30 6.51 -5.12
CA ILE A 102 -8.84 6.62 -5.33
C ILE A 102 -8.10 6.44 -4.01
N THR A 103 -8.59 7.07 -2.93
CA THR A 103 -7.98 6.95 -1.60
C THR A 103 -8.06 5.52 -1.06
N GLU A 104 -9.20 4.85 -1.23
CA GLU A 104 -9.39 3.47 -0.81
C GLU A 104 -8.53 2.50 -1.64
N GLN A 105 -8.42 2.70 -2.95
CA GLN A 105 -7.55 1.92 -3.83
C GLN A 105 -6.08 2.07 -3.41
N ASN A 106 -5.60 3.30 -3.21
CA ASN A 106 -4.24 3.55 -2.72
C ASN A 106 -3.98 2.88 -1.36
N ARG A 107 -4.98 2.87 -0.47
CA ARG A 107 -4.89 2.18 0.82
C ARG A 107 -4.77 0.66 0.63
N LEU A 108 -5.56 0.08 -0.27
CA LEU A 108 -5.52 -1.36 -0.56
C LEU A 108 -4.20 -1.78 -1.21
N GLU A 109 -3.68 -1.00 -2.17
CA GLU A 109 -2.38 -1.24 -2.78
C GLU A 109 -1.25 -1.19 -1.76
N ARG A 110 -1.27 -0.21 -0.84
CA ARG A 110 -0.30 -0.13 0.25
C ARG A 110 -0.35 -1.38 1.13
N LEU A 111 -1.54 -1.83 1.54
CA LEU A 111 -1.69 -3.05 2.34
C LEU A 111 -1.22 -4.31 1.60
N GLN A 112 -1.43 -4.37 0.27
CA GLN A 112 -0.92 -5.46 -0.55
C GLN A 112 0.61 -5.45 -0.62
N ASN A 113 1.22 -4.26 -0.79
CA ASN A 113 2.67 -4.11 -0.81
C ASN A 113 3.29 -4.48 0.54
N GLU A 114 2.71 -4.02 1.66
CA GLU A 114 3.15 -4.41 3.01
C GLU A 114 3.04 -5.92 3.23
N LYS A 115 1.96 -6.55 2.74
CA LYS A 115 1.81 -8.00 2.78
C LYS A 115 2.90 -8.71 1.97
N LEU A 116 3.16 -8.25 0.74
CA LEU A 116 4.21 -8.80 -0.12
C LEU A 116 5.60 -8.68 0.52
N GLU A 117 5.91 -7.53 1.12
CA GLU A 117 7.16 -7.32 1.86
C GLU A 117 7.28 -8.31 3.03
N SER A 118 6.20 -8.50 3.81
CA SER A 118 6.20 -9.46 4.91
C SER A 118 6.40 -10.90 4.43
N GLU A 119 5.82 -11.29 3.28
CA GLU A 119 6.01 -12.61 2.69
C GLU A 119 7.46 -12.79 2.19
N VAL A 120 8.04 -11.78 1.57
CA VAL A 120 9.45 -11.79 1.15
C VAL A 120 10.37 -11.95 2.34
N ASP A 121 10.10 -11.26 3.45
CA ASP A 121 10.88 -11.36 4.67
C ASP A 121 10.73 -12.74 5.34
N ILE A 122 9.53 -13.32 5.35
CA ILE A 122 9.32 -14.69 5.83
C ILE A 122 10.12 -15.69 4.97
N ILE A 123 10.08 -15.56 3.63
CA ILE A 123 10.83 -16.43 2.72
C ILE A 123 12.34 -16.27 2.94
N ARG A 124 12.83 -15.04 3.11
CA ARG A 124 14.24 -14.74 3.41
C ARG A 124 14.65 -15.35 4.75
N PHE A 125 13.79 -15.25 5.76
CA PHE A 125 14.00 -15.82 7.08
C PHE A 125 14.03 -17.36 7.03
N GLN A 126 13.10 -18.00 6.32
CA GLN A 126 13.08 -19.45 6.12
C GLN A 126 14.33 -19.94 5.37
N LYS A 127 14.76 -19.25 4.31
CA LYS A 127 16.01 -19.57 3.60
C LYS A 127 17.25 -19.43 4.50
N GLY A 128 17.27 -18.42 5.37
CA GLY A 128 18.33 -18.23 6.36
C GLY A 128 18.37 -19.32 7.44
N LEU A 129 17.21 -19.75 7.93
CA LEU A 129 17.06 -20.83 8.91
C LEU A 129 17.45 -22.19 8.34
N GLY A 130 17.05 -22.49 7.10
CA GLY A 130 17.38 -23.75 6.43
C GLY A 130 18.89 -24.01 6.40
N ARG A 131 19.70 -23.00 6.06
CA ARG A 131 21.16 -23.12 6.02
C ARG A 131 21.77 -23.41 7.40
N LYS A 132 21.23 -22.80 8.46
CA LYS A 132 21.69 -23.04 9.85
C LYS A 132 21.30 -24.43 10.33
N LEU A 133 20.09 -24.90 10.04
CA LEU A 133 19.63 -26.25 10.38
C LEU A 133 20.46 -27.33 9.68
N THR A 134 20.81 -27.14 8.40
CA THR A 134 21.66 -28.09 7.67
C THR A 134 23.06 -28.19 8.29
N ILE A 135 23.65 -27.06 8.70
CA ILE A 135 24.96 -27.06 9.38
C ILE A 135 24.88 -27.82 10.70
N TRP A 136 23.84 -27.59 11.51
CA TRP A 136 23.64 -28.33 12.76
C TRP A 136 23.46 -29.82 12.54
N ALA A 137 22.71 -30.24 11.51
CA ALA A 137 22.54 -31.66 11.17
C ALA A 137 23.86 -32.33 10.80
N VAL A 138 24.73 -31.66 10.03
CA VAL A 138 26.07 -32.16 9.69
C VAL A 138 26.95 -32.29 10.93
N VAL A 139 26.94 -31.30 11.83
CA VAL A 139 27.69 -31.35 13.10
C VAL A 139 27.23 -32.51 13.98
N LEU A 140 25.91 -32.71 14.13
CA LEU A 140 25.34 -33.81 14.93
C LEU A 140 25.71 -35.18 14.37
N THR A 141 25.73 -35.30 13.04
CA THR A 141 26.14 -36.54 12.35
C THR A 141 27.63 -36.82 12.58
N ALA A 142 28.49 -35.81 12.46
CA ALA A 142 29.93 -35.95 12.72
C ALA A 142 30.24 -36.34 14.17
N VAL A 143 29.54 -35.75 15.14
CA VAL A 143 29.65 -36.12 16.56
C VAL A 143 29.20 -37.56 16.78
N SER A 144 28.11 -38.00 16.15
CA SER A 144 27.60 -39.38 16.28
C SER A 144 28.59 -40.41 15.72
N ILE A 145 29.26 -40.08 14.60
CA ILE A 145 30.32 -40.92 14.02
C ILE A 145 31.53 -40.98 14.97
N LEU A 146 31.96 -39.83 15.54
CA LEU A 146 33.07 -39.79 16.49
C LEU A 146 32.79 -40.60 17.77
N VAL A 147 31.58 -40.50 18.31
CA VAL A 147 31.17 -41.31 19.47
C VAL A 147 31.17 -42.80 19.12
N SER A 148 30.65 -43.18 17.95
CA SER A 148 30.65 -44.56 17.48
C SER A 148 32.07 -45.12 17.28
N PHE A 149 32.99 -44.27 16.80
CA PHE A 149 34.40 -44.64 16.61
C PHE A 149 35.13 -44.78 17.96
N LEU A 150 34.85 -43.89 18.92
CA LEU A 150 35.40 -43.97 20.29
C LEU A 150 34.90 -45.23 21.02
N THR A 151 33.62 -45.58 20.92
CA THR A 151 33.09 -46.79 21.56
C THR A 151 33.67 -48.07 20.95
N THR A 152 33.87 -48.13 19.64
CA THR A 152 34.54 -49.27 18.98
C THR A 152 36.03 -49.35 19.32
N LEU A 153 36.73 -48.22 19.47
CA LEU A 153 38.14 -48.21 19.90
C LEU A 153 38.32 -48.66 21.35
N VAL A 154 37.40 -48.27 22.23
CA VAL A 154 37.40 -48.67 23.64
C VAL A 154 37.05 -50.16 23.81
N GLN A 155 36.22 -50.74 22.94
CA GLN A 155 35.88 -52.16 23.01
C GLN A 155 36.93 -53.12 22.43
N ASN A 156 37.87 -52.65 21.59
CA ASN A 156 38.75 -53.52 20.79
C ASN A 156 40.25 -53.47 21.16
N GLN A 157 40.67 -52.95 22.33
CA GLN A 157 42.09 -52.98 22.74
C GLN A 157 42.35 -53.82 24.00
N PRO A 158 43.37 -54.70 24.00
CA PRO A 158 43.82 -55.39 25.21
C PRO A 158 44.55 -54.39 26.14
N TYR A 159 44.30 -54.57 27.44
CA TYR A 159 44.84 -53.80 28.57
C TYR A 159 46.34 -53.51 28.44
N HIS A 160 46.71 -52.27 28.08
CA HIS A 160 47.92 -51.60 28.56
C HIS A 160 47.86 -50.09 28.27
N ASP A 161 48.17 -49.32 29.32
CA ASP A 161 48.34 -47.86 29.35
C ASP A 161 47.06 -46.99 29.19
N TYR A 162 46.18 -47.11 30.19
CA TYR A 162 44.92 -46.36 30.26
C TYR A 162 45.06 -44.93 30.82
N ASP A 163 45.97 -44.69 31.77
CA ASP A 163 46.00 -43.41 32.50
C ASP A 163 46.47 -42.24 31.62
N SER A 164 47.49 -42.45 30.78
CA SER A 164 48.03 -41.38 29.92
C SER A 164 47.07 -40.97 28.79
N LYS A 165 46.33 -41.93 28.23
CA LYS A 165 45.32 -41.67 27.18
C LYS A 165 44.03 -41.11 27.74
N ILE A 166 43.54 -41.60 28.89
CA ILE A 166 42.36 -41.04 29.56
C ILE A 166 42.59 -39.59 29.97
N ASP A 167 43.78 -39.21 30.46
CA ASP A 167 44.08 -37.82 30.80
C ASP A 167 44.09 -36.91 29.56
N SER A 168 44.63 -37.39 28.45
CA SER A 168 44.63 -36.62 27.18
C SER A 168 43.22 -36.46 26.60
N LEU A 169 42.37 -37.49 26.71
CA LEU A 169 40.97 -37.47 26.30
C LEU A 169 40.15 -36.59 27.25
N THR A 170 40.40 -36.64 28.55
CA THR A 170 39.74 -35.80 29.56
C THR A 170 40.10 -34.34 29.32
N GLN A 171 41.37 -34.00 29.07
CA GLN A 171 41.77 -32.64 28.69
C GLN A 171 41.12 -32.18 27.38
N THR A 172 40.98 -33.08 26.40
CA THR A 172 40.34 -32.76 25.12
C THR A 172 38.83 -32.54 25.29
N VAL A 173 38.17 -33.35 26.12
CA VAL A 173 36.75 -33.20 26.47
C VAL A 173 36.53 -31.92 27.28
N VAL A 174 37.38 -31.60 28.25
CA VAL A 174 37.32 -30.34 29.02
C VAL A 174 37.51 -29.13 28.11
N LYS A 175 38.50 -29.16 27.20
CA LYS A 175 38.67 -28.08 26.21
C LYS A 175 37.48 -27.96 25.26
N THR A 176 36.86 -29.08 24.89
CA THR A 176 35.68 -29.08 24.03
C THR A 176 34.45 -28.55 24.79
N SER A 177 34.28 -28.93 26.06
CA SER A 177 33.23 -28.42 26.95
C SER A 177 33.36 -26.91 27.15
N GLN A 178 34.57 -26.42 27.43
CA GLN A 178 34.83 -24.98 27.54
C GLN A 178 34.52 -24.23 26.25
N LYS A 179 34.81 -24.80 25.08
CA LYS A 179 34.42 -24.21 23.79
C LYS A 179 32.90 -24.21 23.60
N VAL A 180 32.20 -25.25 24.05
CA VAL A 180 30.73 -25.31 24.02
C VAL A 180 30.12 -24.28 24.97
N ASP A 181 30.70 -24.06 26.13
CA ASP A 181 30.26 -23.02 27.08
C ASP A 181 30.44 -21.62 26.49
N VAL A 182 31.60 -21.33 25.89
CA VAL A 182 31.85 -20.06 25.20
C VAL A 182 30.89 -19.83 24.02
N LEU A 183 30.55 -20.90 23.28
CA LEU A 183 29.55 -20.83 22.20
C LEU A 183 28.13 -20.62 22.76
N THR A 184 27.81 -21.20 23.90
CA THR A 184 26.52 -21.03 24.58
C THR A 184 26.36 -19.60 25.11
N ASP A 185 27.43 -19.05 25.71
CA ASP A 185 27.46 -17.64 26.13
C ASP A 185 27.36 -16.69 24.95
N SER A 186 28.08 -16.97 23.85
CA SER A 186 27.95 -16.20 22.62
C SER A 186 26.53 -16.24 22.04
N LEU A 187 25.84 -17.37 22.15
CA LEU A 187 24.45 -17.53 21.73
C LEU A 187 23.49 -16.72 22.62
N ASN A 188 23.74 -16.69 23.93
CA ASN A 188 22.95 -15.92 24.90
C ASN A 188 23.13 -14.41 24.70
N THR A 189 24.35 -13.96 24.41
CA THR A 189 24.63 -12.56 24.04
C THR A 189 23.89 -12.20 22.76
N LEU A 190 23.98 -13.05 21.72
CA LEU A 190 23.29 -12.81 20.45
C LEU A 190 21.77 -12.75 20.62
N LYS A 191 21.20 -13.59 21.48
CA LYS A 191 19.76 -13.57 21.83
C LYS A 191 19.35 -12.28 22.54
N THR A 192 20.23 -11.75 23.38
CA THR A 192 20.01 -10.49 24.11
C THR A 192 20.06 -9.31 23.14
N ASP A 193 21.04 -9.27 22.25
CA ASP A 193 21.15 -8.23 21.21
C ASP A 193 19.96 -8.25 20.26
N LEU A 194 19.48 -9.44 19.87
CA LEU A 194 18.28 -9.59 19.04
C LEU A 194 17.01 -9.05 19.74
N ARG A 195 16.93 -9.20 21.06
CA ARG A 195 15.82 -8.65 21.85
C ARG A 195 15.88 -7.12 21.91
N LEU A 196 17.07 -6.55 22.11
CA LEU A 196 17.28 -5.10 22.12
C LEU A 196 17.00 -4.46 20.75
N LEU A 197 17.42 -5.12 19.66
CA LEU A 197 17.13 -4.67 18.30
C LEU A 197 15.64 -4.67 17.99
N LYS A 198 14.92 -5.69 18.47
CA LYS A 198 13.45 -5.79 18.34
C LYS A 198 12.73 -4.70 19.13
N GLU A 199 13.20 -4.35 20.32
CA GLU A 199 12.64 -3.24 21.10
C GLU A 199 12.93 -1.89 20.45
N LYS A 200 14.13 -1.68 19.90
CA LYS A 200 14.50 -0.45 19.18
C LYS A 200 13.63 -0.20 17.94
N TYR A 201 13.40 -1.24 17.13
CA TYR A 201 12.50 -1.16 15.98
C TYR A 201 11.06 -0.82 16.39
N LYS A 202 10.59 -1.32 17.55
CA LYS A 202 9.26 -1.03 18.06
C LYS A 202 9.09 0.45 18.48
N THR A 203 10.14 1.08 18.99
CA THR A 203 10.16 2.52 19.33
C THR A 203 10.26 3.43 18.11
N ASP A 204 11.05 3.06 17.09
CA ASP A 204 11.20 3.89 15.88
C ASP A 204 9.92 3.90 15.02
N THR A 205 9.08 2.86 15.12
CA THR A 205 7.78 2.78 14.42
C THR A 205 6.68 3.62 15.09
N ILE A 206 6.86 4.06 16.35
CA ILE A 206 5.86 4.88 17.08
C ILE A 206 6.21 6.38 17.01
N ALA A 207 7.45 6.74 16.67
CA ALA A 207 7.90 8.14 16.57
C ALA A 207 7.66 8.80 15.20
N THR A 208 6.90 8.15 14.31
CA THR A 208 6.59 8.63 12.95
C THR A 208 5.09 8.85 12.68
N GLU A 209 4.27 8.88 13.73
CA GLU A 209 2.92 9.50 13.73
C GLU A 209 2.96 10.88 14.41
#